data_AF-A0A3A9ZEF0-F1
#
_entry.id   AF-A0A3A9ZEF0-F1
#
_cell.length_a   1.000
_cell.length_b   1.000
_cell.length_c   1.000
_cell.angle_alpha   90.00
_cell.angle_beta   90.00
_cell.angle_gamma   90.00
#
_symmetry.space_group_name_H-M   'P 1'
#
loop_
_entity.id
_entity.type
_entity.pdbx_description
1 polymer ?
#
loop_
_entity_poly.entity_id
_entity_poly.type
_entity_poly.pdbx_seq_one_letter_code
_entity_poly.pdbx_strand_id
1 'polypeptide(L)'
;MPSGKKRKNAPPASAARGRRGGSRRAVPSRRRGRPRRRRGTVLVVACLACVACLAVTAFVHLRGGGTDAAEARPEPSAGPGGSAAPEPEDGQRDAEGGGAGDGADAGGGEPDEALEAGDAASSAAGSGSGETTGDPGPTSGTGEFVTADASGEAVGGGATVRRYMVQVEVGTGVDPEEAAAEIEGILADPRGWTADGVDAFQLVSEGSYDFEIKIATPDTVDRICGAAGLHTHGEVNCDVGDQVVVNLRRWNTGSPQFPGPLHEYRALIVNHEVGHRIGHGHEGCPGPGLPAPAMMQQIDGLDGCVANAWPYDADGNYLSGPSVP
;
A
#
# COMPACT_ATOMS: atom_id res chain seq x y z
N MET A 1 31.71 -29.56 50.41
CA MET A 1 33.15 -29.90 50.43
C MET A 1 33.28 -31.38 50.79
N PRO A 2 34.20 -32.20 50.26
CA PRO A 2 35.36 -31.95 49.37
C PRO A 2 35.15 -32.50 47.92
N SER A 3 35.61 -31.85 46.85
CA SER A 3 36.97 -31.79 46.26
C SER A 3 37.37 -33.01 45.40
N GLY A 4 37.69 -32.76 44.12
CA GLY A 4 38.41 -33.71 43.26
C GLY A 4 38.49 -33.31 41.79
N LYS A 5 39.54 -32.57 41.42
CA LYS A 5 39.80 -31.95 40.10
C LYS A 5 40.61 -32.87 39.15
N LYS A 6 40.36 -32.67 37.84
CA LYS A 6 41.30 -32.66 36.67
C LYS A 6 41.94 -33.98 36.15
N ARG A 7 41.92 -34.12 34.81
CA ARG A 7 43.06 -34.18 33.84
C ARG A 7 42.47 -34.48 32.43
N LYS A 8 42.45 -33.56 31.45
CA LYS A 8 43.50 -33.11 30.50
C LYS A 8 44.28 -34.27 29.84
N ASN A 9 43.94 -34.57 28.58
CA ASN A 9 44.73 -35.39 27.66
C ASN A 9 45.27 -34.53 26.50
N ALA A 10 46.60 -34.47 26.42
CA ALA A 10 47.48 -34.32 25.25
C ALA A 10 48.74 -35.11 25.64
N PRO A 11 49.47 -35.82 24.76
CA PRO A 11 50.41 -35.22 23.77
C PRO A 11 50.63 -36.19 22.54
N PRO A 12 51.72 -36.15 21.71
CA PRO A 12 52.88 -35.25 21.72
C PRO A 12 53.31 -34.62 20.39
N ALA A 13 54.13 -33.59 20.56
CA ALA A 13 54.97 -32.96 19.55
C ALA A 13 56.17 -33.83 19.16
N SER A 14 56.65 -33.68 17.93
CA SER A 14 58.05 -33.88 17.59
C SER A 14 58.67 -32.60 17.03
N ALA A 15 59.78 -32.26 17.68
CA ALA A 15 60.90 -31.40 17.31
C ALA A 15 61.39 -31.59 15.86
N ALA A 16 62.25 -30.77 15.25
CA ALA A 16 62.73 -29.40 15.42
C ALA A 16 63.74 -29.15 14.27
N ARG A 17 64.05 -27.86 14.03
CA ARG A 17 65.26 -27.32 13.35
C ARG A 17 65.35 -27.54 11.82
N GLY A 18 65.75 -26.57 10.99
CA GLY A 18 66.18 -25.19 11.23
C GLY A 18 66.71 -24.55 9.93
N ARG A 19 66.55 -23.22 9.84
CA ARG A 19 67.37 -22.19 9.18
C ARG A 19 67.96 -22.41 7.76
N ARG A 20 67.61 -21.47 6.86
CA ARG A 20 68.46 -20.48 6.14
C ARG A 20 67.56 -19.83 5.06
N GLY A 21 67.31 -18.53 5.03
CA GLY A 21 68.27 -17.46 4.77
C GLY A 21 68.45 -17.28 3.25
N GLY A 22 67.64 -16.42 2.61
CA GLY A 22 67.71 -16.19 1.17
C GLY A 22 66.92 -14.96 0.69
N SER A 23 67.52 -13.79 0.83
CA SER A 23 67.14 -12.54 0.16
C SER A 23 67.17 -12.70 -1.36
N ARG A 24 66.06 -12.40 -2.06
CA ARG A 24 66.06 -12.05 -3.49
C ARG A 24 65.02 -10.97 -3.83
N ARG A 25 65.55 -9.75 -3.96
CA ARG A 25 65.26 -8.70 -4.95
C ARG A 25 63.81 -8.46 -5.38
N ALA A 26 63.33 -7.28 -4.98
CA ALA A 26 62.21 -6.57 -5.57
C ALA A 26 62.43 -6.31 -7.08
N VAL A 27 61.39 -6.54 -7.88
CA VAL A 27 61.27 -6.13 -9.28
C VAL A 27 60.22 -5.01 -9.35
N PRO A 28 60.54 -3.82 -9.90
CA PRO A 28 59.58 -2.73 -9.98
C PRO A 28 58.65 -2.93 -11.19
N SER A 29 57.35 -3.11 -10.95
CA SER A 29 56.36 -3.04 -12.03
C SER A 29 56.07 -1.57 -12.36
N ARG A 30 56.28 -1.24 -13.63
CA ARG A 30 56.21 0.11 -14.19
C ARG A 30 54.80 0.68 -14.08
N ARG A 31 54.69 1.87 -13.46
CA ARG A 31 53.53 2.77 -13.57
C ARG A 31 53.30 3.11 -15.04
N ARG A 32 52.17 2.67 -15.62
CA ARG A 32 51.66 3.21 -16.89
C ARG A 32 50.94 4.52 -16.59
N GLY A 33 51.55 5.64 -16.99
CA GLY A 33 50.93 6.95 -16.97
C GLY A 33 49.75 6.99 -17.93
N ARG A 34 48.58 7.41 -17.43
CA ARG A 34 47.40 7.75 -18.25
C ARG A 34 47.63 9.13 -18.90
N PRO A 35 47.38 9.30 -20.21
CA PRO A 35 47.54 10.59 -20.87
C PRO A 35 46.46 11.58 -20.39
N ARG A 36 46.91 12.75 -19.92
CA ARG A 36 46.08 13.89 -19.52
C ARG A 36 45.48 14.53 -20.77
N ARG A 37 44.34 14.02 -21.24
CA ARG A 37 43.62 14.55 -22.41
C ARG A 37 42.76 15.76 -21.99
N ARG A 38 42.98 16.86 -22.71
CA ARG A 38 42.41 18.21 -22.62
C ARG A 38 40.90 18.23 -22.28
N ARG A 39 40.55 18.61 -21.04
CA ARG A 39 39.16 18.91 -20.61
C ARG A 39 38.79 20.41 -20.68
N GLY A 40 39.75 21.29 -20.99
CA GLY A 40 39.53 22.75 -20.98
C GLY A 40 38.82 23.33 -22.20
N THR A 41 38.78 22.61 -23.34
CA THR A 41 38.26 23.20 -24.60
C THR A 41 36.77 22.92 -24.84
N VAL A 42 36.23 21.84 -24.26
CA VAL A 42 34.81 21.46 -24.44
C VAL A 42 33.87 22.36 -23.62
N LEU A 43 34.31 22.82 -22.44
CA LEU A 43 33.53 23.74 -21.58
C LEU A 43 33.38 25.14 -22.20
N VAL A 44 34.39 25.64 -22.91
CA VAL A 44 34.35 26.99 -23.51
C VAL A 44 33.39 27.06 -24.70
N VAL A 45 33.32 26.00 -25.51
CA VAL A 45 32.39 25.93 -26.66
C VAL A 45 30.94 25.79 -26.19
N ALA A 46 30.69 25.03 -25.13
CA ALA A 46 29.34 24.89 -24.56
C ALA A 46 28.82 26.22 -23.97
N CYS A 47 29.65 26.99 -23.27
CA CYS A 47 29.24 28.29 -22.71
C CYS A 47 28.90 29.32 -23.80
N LEU A 48 29.62 29.34 -24.93
CA LEU A 48 29.33 30.26 -26.03
C LEU A 48 28.01 29.94 -26.75
N ALA A 49 27.64 28.66 -26.85
CA ALA A 49 26.35 28.26 -27.43
C ALA A 49 25.15 28.67 -26.56
N CYS A 50 25.26 28.56 -25.23
CA CYS A 50 24.19 28.97 -24.32
C CYS A 50 23.94 30.49 -24.32
N VAL A 51 24.98 31.31 -24.42
CA VAL A 51 24.85 32.78 -24.49
C VAL A 51 24.17 33.22 -25.81
N ALA A 52 24.46 32.54 -26.92
CA ALA A 52 23.81 32.83 -28.20
C ALA A 52 22.30 32.49 -28.19
N CYS A 53 21.90 31.38 -27.57
CA CYS A 53 20.48 31.01 -27.47
C CYS A 53 19.67 31.98 -26.61
N LEU A 54 20.24 32.46 -25.50
CA LEU A 54 19.59 33.45 -24.62
C LEU A 54 19.47 34.83 -25.27
N ALA A 55 20.42 35.22 -26.13
CA ALA A 55 20.34 36.47 -26.87
C ALA A 55 19.24 36.45 -27.95
N VAL A 56 19.00 35.30 -28.59
CA VAL A 56 17.95 35.15 -29.61
C VAL A 56 16.55 35.17 -28.99
N THR A 57 16.33 34.52 -27.85
CA THR A 57 15.02 34.56 -27.16
C THR A 57 14.69 35.96 -26.65
N ALA A 58 15.67 36.68 -26.09
CA ALA A 58 15.50 38.07 -25.70
C ALA A 58 15.15 38.97 -26.89
N PHE A 59 15.77 38.76 -28.06
CA PHE A 59 15.48 39.54 -29.27
C PHE A 59 14.07 39.29 -29.82
N VAL A 60 13.55 38.06 -29.74
CA VAL A 60 12.18 37.72 -30.15
C VAL A 60 11.15 38.35 -29.21
N HIS A 61 11.40 38.34 -27.89
CA HIS A 61 10.51 39.00 -26.92
C HIS A 61 10.56 40.53 -27.02
N LEU A 62 11.71 41.13 -27.34
CA LEU A 62 11.87 42.58 -27.50
C LEU A 62 11.30 43.13 -28.82
N ARG A 63 11.00 42.28 -29.81
CA ARG A 63 10.43 42.70 -31.12
C ARG A 63 8.98 42.27 -31.36
N GLY A 64 8.40 41.45 -30.48
CA GLY A 64 7.03 40.90 -30.65
C GLY A 64 5.91 41.66 -29.93
N GLY A 65 6.19 42.78 -29.25
CA GLY A 65 5.20 43.52 -28.48
C GLY A 65 4.58 44.68 -29.27
N GLY A 66 3.37 44.48 -29.80
CA GLY A 66 2.51 45.59 -30.22
C GLY A 66 1.33 45.18 -31.10
N THR A 67 0.13 45.11 -30.52
CA THR A 67 -1.04 45.93 -30.91
C THR A 67 -2.19 45.69 -29.92
N ASP A 68 -2.47 46.73 -29.15
CA ASP A 68 -3.74 47.34 -28.76
C ASP A 68 -5.01 46.51 -28.51
N ALA A 69 -5.61 46.83 -27.36
CA ALA A 69 -6.96 46.51 -26.94
C ALA A 69 -8.02 47.16 -27.85
N ALA A 70 -9.12 46.43 -28.09
CA ALA A 70 -10.40 47.00 -28.45
C ALA A 70 -11.54 46.11 -27.91
N GLU A 71 -12.41 46.74 -27.11
CA GLU A 71 -13.72 46.26 -26.69
C GLU A 71 -14.58 45.79 -27.87
N ALA A 72 -15.27 44.66 -27.71
CA ALA A 72 -16.58 44.44 -28.30
C ALA A 72 -17.32 43.29 -27.59
N ARG A 73 -18.49 43.58 -27.00
CA ARG A 73 -19.56 42.58 -26.80
C ARG A 73 -20.15 42.20 -28.17
N PRO A 74 -20.70 40.98 -28.32
CA PRO A 74 -22.18 40.89 -28.38
C PRO A 74 -22.81 39.63 -27.75
N GLU A 75 -24.12 39.76 -27.54
CA GLU A 75 -25.18 38.86 -27.04
C GLU A 75 -25.58 37.71 -28.02
N PRO A 76 -26.50 36.79 -27.65
CA PRO A 76 -26.47 35.36 -28.02
C PRO A 76 -27.42 34.94 -29.16
N SER A 77 -27.26 33.70 -29.66
CA SER A 77 -28.31 33.00 -30.43
C SER A 77 -28.20 31.45 -30.37
N ALA A 78 -29.27 30.85 -29.84
CA ALA A 78 -29.97 29.61 -30.23
C ALA A 78 -29.23 28.27 -30.49
N GLY A 79 -29.64 27.24 -29.74
CA GLY A 79 -29.37 25.80 -30.00
C GLY A 79 -30.20 25.21 -31.16
N PRO A 80 -30.43 23.86 -31.25
CA PRO A 80 -30.89 23.02 -30.13
C PRO A 80 -30.32 21.57 -30.07
N GLY A 81 -30.66 20.84 -29.00
CA GLY A 81 -30.61 19.37 -28.97
C GLY A 81 -30.47 18.75 -27.57
N GLY A 82 -31.52 18.83 -26.75
CA GLY A 82 -31.59 18.20 -25.43
C GLY A 82 -32.09 16.76 -25.46
N SER A 83 -31.68 15.97 -24.47
CA SER A 83 -32.40 14.78 -24.02
C SER A 83 -32.41 14.81 -22.49
N ALA A 84 -33.61 15.03 -21.94
CA ALA A 84 -33.89 15.04 -20.52
C ALA A 84 -34.28 13.63 -20.07
N ALA A 85 -33.81 13.23 -18.89
CA ALA A 85 -34.29 12.07 -18.15
C ALA A 85 -35.65 12.39 -17.49
N PRO A 86 -36.61 11.43 -17.44
CA PRO A 86 -37.84 11.61 -16.67
C PRO A 86 -37.72 11.03 -15.26
N GLU A 87 -38.35 11.72 -14.31
CA GLU A 87 -38.73 11.24 -12.97
C GLU A 87 -39.84 10.18 -13.07
N PRO A 88 -39.99 9.26 -12.09
CA PRO A 88 -41.17 8.41 -12.02
C PRO A 88 -42.25 9.01 -11.10
N GLU A 89 -43.41 9.29 -11.68
CA GLU A 89 -44.70 9.21 -10.99
C GLU A 89 -45.26 7.80 -11.23
N ASP A 90 -45.77 7.14 -10.18
CA ASP A 90 -46.69 6.01 -10.37
C ASP A 90 -47.91 6.15 -9.47
N GLY A 91 -49.06 6.24 -10.13
CA GLY A 91 -50.39 6.31 -9.57
C GLY A 91 -51.08 4.95 -9.58
N GLN A 92 -51.82 4.73 -8.50
CA GLN A 92 -52.89 3.77 -8.28
C GLN A 92 -53.72 3.37 -9.52
N ARG A 93 -53.91 2.05 -9.74
CA ARG A 93 -55.15 1.48 -10.31
C ARG A 93 -55.46 0.12 -9.70
N ASP A 94 -56.68 0.01 -9.18
CA ASP A 94 -57.36 -1.21 -8.75
C ASP A 94 -57.84 -2.06 -9.96
N ALA A 95 -57.89 -3.39 -9.79
CA ALA A 95 -58.95 -4.26 -10.33
C ALA A 95 -58.89 -5.68 -9.73
N GLU A 96 -60.06 -6.14 -9.29
CA GLU A 96 -60.39 -7.41 -8.63
C GLU A 96 -60.36 -8.65 -9.56
N GLY A 97 -60.33 -9.84 -8.93
CA GLY A 97 -61.27 -10.90 -9.35
C GLY A 97 -60.75 -12.34 -9.50
N GLY A 98 -60.82 -13.13 -8.42
CA GLY A 98 -61.54 -14.42 -8.41
C GLY A 98 -60.82 -15.72 -8.80
N GLY A 99 -60.84 -16.71 -7.89
CA GLY A 99 -60.62 -18.12 -8.21
C GLY A 99 -60.32 -19.03 -7.02
N ALA A 100 -61.36 -19.44 -6.29
CA ALA A 100 -61.30 -20.40 -5.19
C ALA A 100 -61.24 -21.87 -5.68
N GLY A 101 -60.72 -22.76 -4.82
CA GLY A 101 -60.88 -24.21 -4.93
C GLY A 101 -60.27 -24.96 -3.73
N ASP A 102 -61.18 -25.46 -2.86
CA ASP A 102 -61.01 -26.41 -1.75
C ASP A 102 -60.11 -27.63 -2.08
N GLY A 103 -59.50 -28.41 -1.18
CA GLY A 103 -59.71 -28.70 0.24
C GLY A 103 -59.49 -30.21 0.47
N ALA A 104 -58.78 -30.62 1.53
CA ALA A 104 -58.78 -31.95 2.19
C ALA A 104 -57.75 -31.91 3.35
N ASP A 105 -58.14 -31.94 4.64
CA ASP A 105 -58.54 -33.12 5.46
C ASP A 105 -57.31 -33.97 5.88
N ALA A 106 -57.10 -34.45 7.12
CA ALA A 106 -57.52 -34.17 8.50
C ALA A 106 -56.66 -35.08 9.42
N GLY A 107 -56.56 -34.77 10.72
CA GLY A 107 -56.13 -35.69 11.79
C GLY A 107 -54.66 -35.52 12.23
N GLY A 108 -54.31 -35.23 13.49
CA GLY A 108 -54.98 -35.49 14.77
C GLY A 108 -54.24 -36.62 15.50
N GLY A 109 -53.37 -36.28 16.46
CA GLY A 109 -52.73 -37.27 17.34
C GLY A 109 -51.45 -36.78 18.03
N GLU A 110 -51.61 -36.14 19.19
CA GLU A 110 -50.69 -36.21 20.35
C GLU A 110 -51.35 -37.12 21.41
N PRO A 111 -50.73 -37.56 22.53
CA PRO A 111 -49.51 -37.06 23.20
C PRO A 111 -48.54 -38.15 23.75
N ASP A 112 -47.38 -37.73 24.29
CA ASP A 112 -46.98 -37.90 25.71
C ASP A 112 -45.45 -37.81 25.93
N GLU A 113 -45.08 -36.85 26.79
CA GLU A 113 -44.10 -36.84 27.90
C GLU A 113 -42.73 -37.55 27.77
N ALA A 114 -41.64 -37.12 28.40
CA ALA A 114 -41.16 -35.89 29.04
C ALA A 114 -39.76 -36.30 29.57
N LEU A 115 -38.72 -35.50 29.36
CA LEU A 115 -37.56 -35.47 30.26
C LEU A 115 -37.01 -34.05 30.34
N GLU A 116 -37.35 -33.42 31.45
CA GLU A 116 -36.89 -32.14 31.97
C GLU A 116 -35.45 -32.22 32.52
N ALA A 117 -34.67 -31.17 32.23
CA ALA A 117 -33.71 -30.49 33.11
C ALA A 117 -33.06 -29.39 32.24
N GLY A 118 -33.21 -28.08 32.43
CA GLY A 118 -33.55 -27.29 33.60
C GLY A 118 -32.50 -26.18 33.68
N ASP A 119 -32.86 -24.95 33.32
CA ASP A 119 -32.56 -23.72 34.10
C ASP A 119 -33.19 -22.50 33.41
N ALA A 120 -33.84 -21.67 34.21
CA ALA A 120 -34.60 -20.52 33.78
C ALA A 120 -33.92 -19.24 34.26
N ALA A 121 -33.66 -18.31 33.35
CA ALA A 121 -33.78 -16.88 33.65
C ALA A 121 -33.96 -16.07 32.37
N SER A 122 -35.19 -15.58 32.21
CA SER A 122 -35.66 -14.61 31.21
C SER A 122 -34.94 -13.27 31.32
N SER A 123 -34.64 -12.67 30.16
CA SER A 123 -35.06 -11.30 29.75
C SER A 123 -33.95 -10.57 29.01
N ALA A 124 -34.09 -10.44 27.69
CA ALA A 124 -34.07 -9.15 27.00
C ALA A 124 -34.24 -9.41 25.49
N ALA A 125 -35.46 -9.14 25.01
CA ALA A 125 -35.66 -8.78 23.63
C ALA A 125 -34.80 -7.54 23.33
N GLY A 126 -33.93 -7.70 22.34
CA GLY A 126 -33.00 -6.70 21.85
C GLY A 126 -32.24 -7.31 20.69
N SER A 127 -33.00 -7.85 19.72
CA SER A 127 -32.46 -8.23 18.42
C SER A 127 -32.08 -6.95 17.69
N GLY A 128 -30.91 -6.42 18.03
CA GLY A 128 -30.16 -5.48 17.21
C GLY A 128 -29.05 -6.27 16.55
N SER A 129 -29.29 -6.78 15.35
CA SER A 129 -28.19 -6.96 14.39
C SER A 129 -27.73 -5.56 14.00
N GLY A 130 -26.98 -4.91 14.89
CA GLY A 130 -26.13 -3.81 14.52
C GLY A 130 -24.83 -4.41 14.05
N GLU A 131 -24.59 -4.42 12.73
CA GLU A 131 -23.22 -4.45 12.23
C GLU A 131 -22.47 -3.34 12.97
N THR A 132 -21.51 -3.71 13.81
CA THR A 132 -20.61 -2.74 14.41
C THR A 132 -19.71 -2.25 13.28
N THR A 133 -20.17 -1.27 12.50
CA THR A 133 -19.31 -0.44 11.68
C THR A 133 -18.26 0.11 12.65
N GLY A 134 -16.99 -0.28 12.47
CA GLY A 134 -15.90 0.15 13.35
C GLY A 134 -15.85 1.68 13.45
N ASP A 135 -15.30 2.20 14.54
CA ASP A 135 -15.07 3.63 14.67
C ASP A 135 -14.03 4.07 13.63
N PRO A 136 -14.37 4.94 12.65
CA PRO A 136 -13.41 5.41 11.64
C PRO A 136 -12.27 6.25 12.23
N GLY A 137 -12.37 6.66 13.50
CA GLY A 137 -11.46 7.59 14.12
C GLY A 137 -11.71 9.03 13.68
N PRO A 138 -10.89 9.98 14.17
CA PRO A 138 -11.03 11.39 13.83
C PRO A 138 -10.70 11.67 12.36
N THR A 139 -11.44 12.59 11.74
CA THR A 139 -11.15 13.09 10.38
C THR A 139 -9.87 13.92 10.33
N SER A 140 -9.55 14.63 11.41
CA SER A 140 -8.41 15.56 11.49
C SER A 140 -7.52 15.22 12.68
N GLY A 141 -6.20 15.30 12.48
CA GLY A 141 -5.19 15.11 13.52
C GLY A 141 -4.21 16.28 13.61
N THR A 142 -3.21 16.16 14.47
CA THR A 142 -2.20 17.22 14.69
C THR A 142 -1.15 17.29 13.58
N GLY A 143 -1.02 16.23 12.77
CA GLY A 143 0.09 16.04 11.84
C GLY A 143 1.40 15.61 12.49
N GLU A 144 1.40 15.36 13.80
CA GLU A 144 2.55 14.84 14.54
C GLU A 144 2.49 13.31 14.56
N PHE A 145 3.65 12.66 14.43
CA PHE A 145 3.74 11.21 14.32
C PHE A 145 4.60 10.62 15.44
N VAL A 146 4.20 9.44 15.91
CA VAL A 146 5.01 8.57 16.77
C VAL A 146 5.53 7.43 15.91
N THR A 147 6.85 7.18 15.98
CA THR A 147 7.45 5.99 15.38
C THR A 147 7.30 4.83 16.34
N ALA A 148 6.87 3.67 15.83
CA ALA A 148 6.78 2.46 16.62
C ALA A 148 8.16 2.04 17.14
N ASP A 149 8.28 1.72 18.42
CA ASP A 149 9.48 1.12 19.02
C ASP A 149 9.51 -0.40 18.74
N ALA A 150 9.57 -0.74 17.46
CA ALA A 150 9.58 -2.11 16.96
C ALA A 150 10.66 -2.28 15.88
N SER A 151 11.35 -3.42 15.91
CA SER A 151 12.37 -3.79 14.93
C SER A 151 12.37 -5.31 14.73
N GLY A 152 12.64 -5.74 13.51
CA GLY A 152 12.60 -7.15 13.11
C GLY A 152 13.84 -7.62 12.37
N GLU A 153 13.96 -8.94 12.23
CA GLU A 153 14.87 -9.52 11.24
C GLU A 153 14.34 -9.24 9.82
N ALA A 154 15.22 -9.22 8.82
CA ALA A 154 14.76 -9.10 7.44
C ALA A 154 13.96 -10.34 7.03
N VAL A 155 12.78 -10.12 6.47
CA VAL A 155 11.88 -11.16 5.95
C VAL A 155 12.00 -11.26 4.43
N GLY A 156 11.93 -12.48 3.91
CA GLY A 156 12.18 -12.77 2.50
C GLY A 156 13.67 -13.01 2.17
N GLY A 157 13.90 -13.67 1.04
CA GLY A 157 15.25 -13.98 0.52
C GLY A 157 15.74 -13.02 -0.55
N GLY A 158 15.09 -11.85 -0.68
CA GLY A 158 15.31 -10.90 -1.76
C GLY A 158 16.72 -10.33 -1.82
N ALA A 159 17.17 -9.97 -3.03
CA ALA A 159 18.48 -9.38 -3.25
C ALA A 159 18.60 -7.96 -2.67
N THR A 160 17.47 -7.25 -2.54
CA THR A 160 17.40 -5.89 -1.99
C THR A 160 16.64 -5.90 -0.67
N VAL A 161 17.31 -5.56 0.43
CA VAL A 161 16.65 -5.37 1.74
C VAL A 161 16.14 -3.95 1.84
N ARG A 162 14.81 -3.80 1.87
CA ARG A 162 14.08 -2.55 2.05
C ARG A 162 13.78 -2.36 3.54
N ARG A 163 14.50 -1.43 4.18
CA ARG A 163 14.27 -1.05 5.59
C ARG A 163 13.13 -0.05 5.66
N TYR A 164 12.15 -0.29 6.51
CA TYR A 164 11.01 0.60 6.69
C TYR A 164 10.73 0.89 8.16
N MET A 165 10.18 2.07 8.40
CA MET A 165 9.65 2.49 9.70
C MET A 165 8.13 2.51 9.65
N VAL A 166 7.49 2.23 10.78
CA VAL A 166 6.04 2.44 10.93
C VAL A 166 5.81 3.63 11.85
N GLN A 167 4.98 4.57 11.39
CA GLN A 167 4.60 5.75 12.12
C GLN A 167 3.09 5.88 12.20
N VAL A 168 2.58 6.35 13.33
CA VAL A 168 1.16 6.58 13.55
C VAL A 168 0.96 8.01 14.00
N GLU A 169 -0.01 8.71 13.40
CA GLU A 169 -0.35 10.07 13.81
C GLU A 169 -0.89 10.08 15.25
N VAL A 170 -0.50 11.10 16.01
CA VAL A 170 -0.93 11.26 17.40
C VAL A 170 -2.44 11.50 17.48
N GLY A 171 -3.11 10.81 18.39
CA GLY A 171 -4.55 10.99 18.66
C GLY A 171 -5.47 10.17 17.75
N THR A 172 -4.92 9.27 16.93
CA THR A 172 -5.69 8.35 16.08
C THR A 172 -6.35 7.20 16.84
N GLY A 173 -5.84 6.87 18.04
CA GLY A 173 -6.27 5.70 18.81
C GLY A 173 -5.66 4.37 18.35
N VAL A 174 -4.79 4.40 17.33
CA VAL A 174 -4.03 3.23 16.87
C VAL A 174 -2.72 3.15 17.66
N ASP A 175 -2.42 1.96 18.18
CA ASP A 175 -1.15 1.68 18.85
C ASP A 175 -0.03 1.51 17.81
N PRO A 176 1.09 2.26 17.89
CA PRO A 176 2.17 2.19 16.91
C PRO A 176 2.82 0.81 16.81
N GLU A 177 3.07 0.15 17.94
CA GLU A 177 3.71 -1.16 18.00
C GLU A 177 2.82 -2.27 17.46
N GLU A 178 1.51 -2.27 17.78
CA GLU A 178 0.54 -3.21 17.21
C GLU A 178 0.40 -3.02 15.69
N ALA A 179 0.33 -1.77 15.22
CA ALA A 179 0.29 -1.48 13.79
C ALA A 179 1.57 -1.96 13.08
N ALA A 180 2.73 -1.77 13.71
CA ALA A 180 4.00 -2.22 13.17
C ALA A 180 4.08 -3.74 13.07
N ALA A 181 3.60 -4.46 14.08
CA ALA A 181 3.53 -5.92 14.08
C ALA A 181 2.58 -6.45 12.99
N GLU A 182 1.43 -5.81 12.78
CA GLU A 182 0.49 -6.19 11.71
C GLU A 182 1.10 -5.96 10.32
N ILE A 183 1.75 -4.82 10.10
CA ILE A 183 2.43 -4.50 8.83
C ILE A 183 3.61 -5.44 8.57
N GLU A 184 4.41 -5.76 9.59
CA GLU A 184 5.48 -6.75 9.49
C GLU A 184 4.94 -8.13 9.12
N GLY A 185 3.85 -8.56 9.75
CA GLY A 185 3.16 -9.80 9.39
C GLY A 185 2.70 -9.83 7.93
N ILE A 186 2.15 -8.72 7.43
CA ILE A 186 1.73 -8.59 6.02
C ILE A 186 2.93 -8.71 5.07
N LEU A 187 4.02 -7.98 5.33
CA LEU A 187 5.19 -7.99 4.46
C LEU A 187 6.00 -9.30 4.54
N ALA A 188 5.82 -10.06 5.62
CA ALA A 188 6.40 -11.38 5.81
C ALA A 188 5.56 -12.54 5.23
N ASP A 189 4.28 -12.29 4.87
CA ASP A 189 3.40 -13.36 4.38
C ASP A 189 3.93 -13.94 3.06
N PRO A 190 3.93 -15.27 2.88
CA PRO A 190 4.41 -15.92 1.66
C PRO A 190 3.63 -15.53 0.39
N ARG A 191 2.41 -14.99 0.54
CA ARG A 191 1.60 -14.46 -0.57
C ARG A 191 1.96 -13.00 -0.93
N GLY A 192 2.82 -12.36 -0.14
CA GLY A 192 3.27 -10.99 -0.29
C GLY A 192 4.45 -10.80 -1.25
N TRP A 193 4.99 -9.59 -1.29
CA TRP A 193 6.02 -9.17 -2.26
C TRP A 193 7.37 -9.89 -2.14
N THR A 194 7.61 -10.64 -1.06
CA THR A 194 8.86 -11.40 -0.92
C THR A 194 8.90 -12.67 -1.77
N ALA A 195 7.78 -13.08 -2.36
CA ALA A 195 7.62 -14.35 -3.06
C ALA A 195 8.47 -14.48 -4.34
N ASP A 196 8.76 -13.38 -5.04
CA ASP A 196 9.58 -13.39 -6.27
C ASP A 196 11.09 -13.37 -6.03
N GLY A 197 11.52 -13.19 -4.77
CA GLY A 197 12.93 -13.10 -4.40
C GLY A 197 13.65 -11.83 -4.90
N VAL A 198 12.92 -10.77 -5.25
CA VAL A 198 13.50 -9.47 -5.61
C VAL A 198 13.75 -8.64 -4.36
N ASP A 199 12.69 -8.43 -3.57
CA ASP A 199 12.71 -7.60 -2.37
C ASP A 199 12.60 -8.44 -1.09
N ALA A 200 13.31 -7.98 -0.06
CA ALA A 200 13.17 -8.41 1.33
C ALA A 200 12.82 -7.16 2.16
N PHE A 201 12.09 -7.32 3.25
CA PHE A 201 11.65 -6.19 4.07
C PHE A 201 12.20 -6.30 5.48
N GLN A 202 12.54 -5.17 6.10
CA GLN A 202 13.02 -5.14 7.47
C GLN A 202 12.42 -3.95 8.22
N LEU A 203 11.63 -4.25 9.26
CA LEU A 203 11.14 -3.23 10.18
C LEU A 203 12.31 -2.74 11.05
N VAL A 204 12.44 -1.41 11.15
CA VAL A 204 13.41 -0.74 12.02
C VAL A 204 12.73 0.39 12.79
N SER A 205 13.12 0.62 14.04
CA SER A 205 12.64 1.76 14.85
C SER A 205 13.63 2.93 14.86
N GLU A 206 14.90 2.68 14.51
CA GLU A 206 15.95 3.69 14.46
C GLU A 206 16.99 3.40 13.35
N GLY A 207 17.89 4.36 13.13
CA GLY A 207 18.96 4.23 12.15
C GLY A 207 18.52 4.55 10.72
N SER A 208 19.22 3.98 9.75
CA SER A 208 18.90 4.21 8.34
C SER A 208 17.67 3.40 7.95
N TYR A 209 16.78 4.01 7.17
CA TYR A 209 15.62 3.39 6.53
C TYR A 209 15.55 3.85 5.07
N ASP A 210 14.78 3.13 4.26
CA ASP A 210 14.55 3.42 2.85
C ASP A 210 13.17 4.04 2.63
N PHE A 211 12.20 3.76 3.50
CA PHE A 211 10.88 4.41 3.50
C PHE A 211 10.14 4.37 4.84
N GLU A 212 9.06 5.14 4.93
CA GLU A 212 8.14 5.17 6.08
C GLU A 212 6.75 4.69 5.63
N ILE A 213 6.08 3.90 6.46
CA ILE A 213 4.65 3.59 6.37
C ILE A 213 3.95 4.38 7.47
N LYS A 214 3.05 5.29 7.10
CA LYS A 214 2.35 6.20 8.01
C LYS A 214 0.87 5.87 8.05
N ILE A 215 0.30 5.69 9.24
CA ILE A 215 -1.16 5.70 9.43
C ILE A 215 -1.56 7.09 9.91
N ALA A 216 -2.41 7.78 9.14
CA ALA A 216 -2.78 9.17 9.40
C ALA A 216 -4.27 9.44 9.18
N THR A 217 -4.79 10.43 9.89
CA THR A 217 -6.15 10.95 9.72
C THR A 217 -6.38 11.44 8.28
N PRO A 218 -7.62 11.34 7.76
CA PRO A 218 -7.98 11.76 6.41
C PRO A 218 -7.40 13.12 5.98
N ASP A 219 -7.52 14.17 6.81
CA ASP A 219 -7.02 15.50 6.47
C ASP A 219 -5.48 15.56 6.39
N THR A 220 -4.79 14.77 7.21
CA THR A 220 -3.33 14.67 7.15
C THR A 220 -2.90 13.90 5.90
N VAL A 221 -3.62 12.85 5.50
CA VAL A 221 -3.39 12.16 4.22
C VAL A 221 -3.57 13.12 3.05
N ASP A 222 -4.69 13.82 2.98
CA ASP A 222 -4.98 14.80 1.92
C ASP A 222 -3.90 15.86 1.80
N ARG A 223 -3.36 16.34 2.93
CA ARG A 223 -2.26 17.30 2.95
C ARG A 223 -0.95 16.71 2.44
N ILE A 224 -0.58 15.50 2.88
CA ILE A 224 0.68 14.86 2.46
C ILE A 224 0.63 14.48 0.97
N CYS A 225 -0.42 13.78 0.55
CA CYS A 225 -0.61 13.35 -0.83
C CYS A 225 -0.85 14.56 -1.76
N GLY A 226 -1.61 15.56 -1.31
CA GLY A 226 -1.87 16.81 -2.04
C GLY A 226 -0.64 17.66 -2.31
N ALA A 227 0.38 17.60 -1.44
CA ALA A 227 1.67 18.24 -1.69
C ALA A 227 2.40 17.64 -2.92
N ALA A 228 2.07 16.41 -3.30
CA ALA A 228 2.55 15.74 -4.51
C ALA A 228 1.56 15.86 -5.70
N GLY A 229 0.44 16.59 -5.53
CA GLY A 229 -0.58 16.78 -6.56
C GLY A 229 -1.65 15.68 -6.64
N LEU A 230 -1.68 14.76 -5.67
CA LEU A 230 -2.71 13.72 -5.58
C LEU A 230 -3.95 14.23 -4.82
N HIS A 231 -5.13 13.79 -5.24
CA HIS A 231 -6.39 14.19 -4.62
C HIS A 231 -7.05 12.95 -4.00
N THR A 232 -6.82 12.75 -2.71
CA THR A 232 -7.29 11.56 -1.97
C THR A 232 -8.71 11.70 -1.43
N HIS A 233 -9.25 12.92 -1.40
CA HIS A 233 -10.62 13.25 -0.97
C HIS A 233 -11.00 12.71 0.42
N GLY A 234 -10.02 12.49 1.29
CA GLY A 234 -10.18 11.91 2.61
C GLY A 234 -10.44 10.39 2.60
N GLU A 235 -10.37 9.73 1.45
CA GLU A 235 -10.87 8.35 1.29
C GLU A 235 -9.81 7.31 0.95
N VAL A 236 -8.71 7.67 0.29
CA VAL A 236 -7.72 6.71 -0.21
C VAL A 236 -6.33 6.92 0.39
N ASN A 237 -5.44 5.95 0.18
CA ASN A 237 -4.03 6.00 0.57
C ASN A 237 -3.18 6.63 -0.55
N CYS A 238 -1.89 6.80 -0.32
CA CYS A 238 -0.96 7.13 -1.40
C CYS A 238 0.49 6.70 -1.11
N ASP A 239 1.25 6.51 -2.19
CA ASP A 239 2.71 6.43 -2.18
C ASP A 239 3.31 7.74 -2.74
N VAL A 240 4.00 8.52 -1.90
CA VAL A 240 4.59 9.81 -2.29
C VAL A 240 5.96 10.05 -1.66
N GLY A 241 6.94 10.41 -2.50
CA GLY A 241 8.32 10.59 -2.05
C GLY A 241 8.82 9.34 -1.34
N ASP A 242 9.28 9.49 -0.09
CA ASP A 242 9.75 8.37 0.73
C ASP A 242 8.64 7.82 1.68
N GLN A 243 7.37 8.18 1.48
CA GLN A 243 6.25 7.85 2.38
C GLN A 243 5.13 7.03 1.72
N VAL A 244 4.82 5.87 2.31
CA VAL A 244 3.56 5.15 2.10
C VAL A 244 2.58 5.68 3.15
N VAL A 245 1.46 6.26 2.73
CA VAL A 245 0.52 6.94 3.62
C VAL A 245 -0.82 6.22 3.59
N VAL A 246 -1.12 5.54 4.69
CA VAL A 246 -2.35 4.80 4.95
C VAL A 246 -3.37 5.70 5.64
N ASN A 247 -4.57 5.74 5.07
CA ASN A 247 -5.70 6.48 5.59
C ASN A 247 -6.33 5.76 6.80
N LEU A 248 -6.42 6.46 7.94
CA LEU A 248 -6.91 5.92 9.21
C LEU A 248 -8.32 5.34 9.10
N ARG A 249 -9.23 6.03 8.39
CA ARG A 249 -10.60 5.54 8.19
C ARG A 249 -10.54 4.14 7.56
N ARG A 250 -9.72 3.99 6.53
CA ARG A 250 -9.54 2.73 5.79
C ARG A 250 -8.86 1.66 6.63
N TRP A 251 -7.89 2.05 7.46
CA TRP A 251 -7.28 1.16 8.45
C TRP A 251 -8.28 0.65 9.49
N ASN A 252 -9.22 1.48 9.94
CA ASN A 252 -10.14 1.12 11.02
C ASN A 252 -11.42 0.42 10.54
N THR A 253 -11.91 0.76 9.34
CA THR A 253 -13.24 0.31 8.88
C THR A 253 -13.24 -0.40 7.53
N GLY A 254 -12.11 -0.42 6.83
CA GLY A 254 -12.01 -1.00 5.50
C GLY A 254 -12.69 -0.19 4.39
N SER A 255 -13.04 -0.87 3.31
CA SER A 255 -13.84 -0.33 2.21
C SER A 255 -15.14 -1.12 2.04
N PRO A 256 -16.28 -0.45 1.79
CA PRO A 256 -17.53 -1.12 1.41
C PRO A 256 -17.40 -2.00 0.16
N GLN A 257 -16.41 -1.72 -0.72
CA GLN A 257 -16.20 -2.48 -1.95
C GLN A 257 -15.35 -3.75 -1.77
N PHE A 258 -14.75 -3.93 -0.61
CA PHE A 258 -13.95 -5.12 -0.30
C PHE A 258 -14.73 -6.03 0.66
N PRO A 259 -15.43 -7.06 0.16
CA PRO A 259 -16.11 -8.03 1.00
C PRO A 259 -15.07 -8.93 1.68
N GLY A 260 -14.67 -8.58 2.89
CA GLY A 260 -13.68 -9.34 3.66
C GLY A 260 -13.48 -8.82 5.07
N PRO A 261 -12.77 -9.58 5.91
CA PRO A 261 -12.44 -9.11 7.25
C PRO A 261 -11.44 -7.95 7.20
N LEU A 262 -11.47 -7.09 8.23
CA LEU A 262 -10.66 -5.88 8.28
C LEU A 262 -9.15 -6.14 8.11
N HIS A 263 -8.61 -7.22 8.69
CA HIS A 263 -7.18 -7.56 8.57
C HIS A 263 -6.78 -7.91 7.12
N GLU A 264 -7.65 -8.56 6.34
CA GLU A 264 -7.39 -8.81 4.90
C GLU A 264 -7.44 -7.49 4.12
N TYR A 265 -8.33 -6.56 4.48
CA TYR A 265 -8.32 -5.24 3.85
C TYR A 265 -7.06 -4.43 4.22
N ARG A 266 -6.56 -4.53 5.45
CA ARG A 266 -5.27 -3.93 5.85
C ARG A 266 -4.12 -4.51 5.04
N ALA A 267 -4.12 -5.83 4.81
CA ALA A 267 -3.15 -6.46 3.91
C ALA A 267 -3.24 -5.89 2.48
N LEU A 268 -4.45 -5.72 1.93
CA LEU A 268 -4.66 -5.14 0.60
C LEU A 268 -4.03 -3.76 0.49
N ILE A 269 -4.37 -2.84 1.39
CA ILE A 269 -3.89 -1.46 1.28
C ILE A 269 -2.39 -1.34 1.52
N VAL A 270 -1.80 -2.15 2.41
CA VAL A 270 -0.35 -2.19 2.60
C VAL A 270 0.33 -2.75 1.36
N ASN A 271 -0.15 -3.87 0.82
CA ASN A 271 0.43 -4.48 -0.39
C ASN A 271 0.31 -3.55 -1.61
N HIS A 272 -0.81 -2.84 -1.77
CA HIS A 272 -1.01 -1.91 -2.88
C HIS A 272 0.01 -0.78 -2.86
N GLU A 273 0.13 -0.06 -1.74
CA GLU A 273 1.04 1.08 -1.65
C GLU A 273 2.51 0.65 -1.64
N VAL A 274 2.85 -0.48 -0.98
CA VAL A 274 4.20 -1.03 -1.04
C VAL A 274 4.53 -1.54 -2.45
N GLY A 275 3.53 -2.02 -3.19
CA GLY A 275 3.66 -2.36 -4.60
C GLY A 275 4.10 -1.15 -5.44
N HIS A 276 3.46 0.01 -5.26
CA HIS A 276 3.92 1.28 -5.86
C HIS A 276 5.36 1.60 -5.47
N ARG A 277 5.68 1.49 -4.17
CA ARG A 277 7.03 1.76 -3.63
C ARG A 277 8.12 0.91 -4.27
N ILE A 278 7.81 -0.33 -4.62
CA ILE A 278 8.77 -1.24 -5.24
C ILE A 278 8.67 -1.28 -6.78
N GLY A 279 7.76 -0.49 -7.37
CA GLY A 279 7.74 -0.18 -8.79
C GLY A 279 6.63 -0.84 -9.60
N HIS A 280 5.60 -1.38 -8.95
CA HIS A 280 4.41 -1.90 -9.63
C HIS A 280 3.44 -0.74 -9.90
N GLY A 281 2.91 -0.67 -11.12
CA GLY A 281 1.81 0.23 -11.47
C GLY A 281 0.45 -0.45 -11.26
N HIS A 282 -0.63 0.30 -11.48
CA HIS A 282 -1.96 -0.26 -11.37
C HIS A 282 -2.24 -1.38 -12.40
N GLU A 283 -3.10 -2.31 -11.98
CA GLU A 283 -3.64 -3.39 -12.79
C GLU A 283 -5.17 -3.38 -12.74
N GLY A 284 -5.83 -3.83 -13.80
CA GLY A 284 -7.29 -3.98 -13.85
C GLY A 284 -7.74 -5.39 -13.48
N CYS A 285 -9.06 -5.60 -13.40
CA CYS A 285 -9.63 -6.93 -13.23
C CYS A 285 -9.30 -7.82 -14.46
N PRO A 286 -8.63 -8.97 -14.30
CA PRO A 286 -8.32 -9.89 -15.41
C PRO A 286 -9.56 -10.59 -15.98
N GLY A 287 -10.67 -10.64 -15.24
CA GLY A 287 -11.95 -11.15 -15.71
C GLY A 287 -12.89 -11.60 -14.58
N PRO A 288 -14.19 -11.74 -14.87
CA PRO A 288 -15.17 -12.11 -13.85
C PRO A 288 -14.86 -13.44 -13.15
N GLY A 289 -14.97 -13.47 -11.82
CA GLY A 289 -14.69 -14.64 -10.99
C GLY A 289 -13.20 -14.94 -10.78
N LEU A 290 -12.30 -14.20 -11.41
CA LEU A 290 -10.86 -14.30 -11.15
C LEU A 290 -10.47 -13.41 -9.96
N PRO A 291 -9.38 -13.73 -9.23
CA PRO A 291 -8.87 -12.87 -8.17
C PRO A 291 -8.50 -11.48 -8.73
N ALA A 292 -8.92 -10.43 -8.03
CA ALA A 292 -8.45 -9.08 -8.30
C ALA A 292 -6.95 -8.98 -7.96
N PRO A 293 -6.10 -8.39 -8.83
CA PRO A 293 -4.71 -8.11 -8.49
C PRO A 293 -4.61 -7.20 -7.26
N ALA A 294 -3.56 -7.37 -6.44
CA ALA A 294 -3.30 -6.45 -5.33
C ALA A 294 -3.08 -5.00 -5.83
N MET A 295 -2.58 -4.85 -7.06
CA MET A 295 -2.40 -3.55 -7.72
C MET A 295 -3.66 -3.01 -8.41
N MET A 296 -4.80 -3.69 -8.27
CA MET A 296 -6.09 -3.14 -8.69
C MET A 296 -6.62 -2.17 -7.64
N GLN A 297 -7.19 -1.05 -8.10
CA GLN A 297 -7.88 -0.08 -7.24
C GLN A 297 -9.24 -0.63 -6.77
N GLN A 298 -9.22 -1.70 -5.96
CA GLN A 298 -10.43 -2.41 -5.52
C GLN A 298 -11.39 -1.55 -4.68
N ILE A 299 -10.90 -0.43 -4.13
CA ILE A 299 -11.73 0.57 -3.45
C ILE A 299 -12.73 1.25 -4.40
N ASP A 300 -12.46 1.28 -5.70
CA ASP A 300 -13.36 1.84 -6.71
C ASP A 300 -14.37 0.81 -7.25
N GLY A 301 -14.15 -0.47 -6.95
CA GLY A 301 -14.97 -1.58 -7.39
C GLY A 301 -14.12 -2.79 -7.81
N LEU A 302 -14.78 -3.94 -7.98
CA LEU A 302 -14.11 -5.20 -8.34
C LEU A 302 -14.29 -5.59 -9.81
N ASP A 303 -15.15 -4.90 -10.58
CA ASP A 303 -15.39 -5.18 -12.00
C ASP A 303 -15.68 -6.66 -12.34
N GLY A 304 -16.31 -7.37 -11.39
CA GLY A 304 -16.64 -8.80 -11.50
C GLY A 304 -15.56 -9.74 -10.98
N CYS A 305 -14.37 -9.26 -10.65
CA CYS A 305 -13.34 -10.03 -9.94
C CYS A 305 -13.78 -10.37 -8.50
N VAL A 306 -13.10 -11.35 -7.92
CA VAL A 306 -13.20 -11.69 -6.50
C VAL A 306 -12.16 -10.87 -5.74
N ALA A 307 -12.56 -10.25 -4.63
CA ALA A 307 -11.66 -9.48 -3.76
C ALA A 307 -10.46 -10.31 -3.32
N ASN A 308 -9.28 -9.71 -3.36
CA ASN A 308 -8.02 -10.37 -2.99
C ASN A 308 -7.01 -9.34 -2.50
N ALA A 309 -6.35 -9.62 -1.38
CA ALA A 309 -5.41 -8.70 -0.74
C ALA A 309 -3.95 -8.93 -1.14
N TRP A 310 -3.64 -10.03 -1.82
CA TRP A 310 -2.29 -10.54 -1.91
C TRP A 310 -1.75 -10.55 -3.36
N PRO A 311 -0.49 -10.17 -3.60
CA PRO A 311 0.09 -10.18 -4.94
C PRO A 311 0.34 -11.58 -5.51
N TYR A 312 0.55 -12.58 -4.65
CA TYR A 312 0.79 -13.97 -5.05
C TYR A 312 -0.25 -14.92 -4.45
N ASP A 313 -0.54 -16.02 -5.14
CA ASP A 313 -1.32 -17.12 -4.56
C ASP A 313 -0.47 -18.00 -3.61
N ALA A 314 -1.11 -19.00 -2.99
CA ALA A 314 -0.44 -19.91 -2.07
C ALA A 314 0.67 -20.78 -2.71
N ASP A 315 0.65 -20.90 -4.04
CA ASP A 315 1.65 -21.63 -4.81
C ASP A 315 2.79 -20.70 -5.32
N GLY A 316 2.71 -19.40 -5.02
CA GLY A 316 3.70 -18.39 -5.42
C GLY A 316 3.51 -17.86 -6.85
N ASN A 317 2.34 -18.05 -7.46
CA ASN A 317 2.05 -17.46 -8.77
C ASN A 317 1.56 -16.02 -8.59
N TYR A 318 2.12 -15.09 -9.38
CA TYR A 318 1.69 -13.69 -9.37
C TYR A 318 0.27 -13.56 -9.92
N LEU A 319 -0.62 -12.91 -9.16
CA LEU A 319 -2.01 -12.67 -9.50
C LEU A 319 -2.13 -11.37 -10.31
N SER A 320 -1.71 -11.43 -11.58
CA SER A 320 -1.65 -10.26 -12.48
C SER A 320 -2.99 -9.89 -13.14
N GLY A 321 -3.12 -8.62 -13.51
CA GLY A 321 -4.16 -8.11 -14.40
C GLY A 321 -3.59 -7.33 -15.59
N PRO A 322 -4.45 -6.83 -16.49
CA PRO A 322 -4.00 -5.88 -17.51
C PRO A 322 -3.50 -4.59 -16.84
N SER A 323 -2.34 -4.05 -17.24
CA SER A 323 -1.88 -2.76 -16.73
C SER A 323 -2.86 -1.64 -17.09
N VAL A 324 -3.14 -0.77 -16.12
CA VAL A 324 -3.98 0.42 -16.27
C VAL A 324 -3.23 1.66 -15.76
N PRO A 325 -3.65 2.88 -16.16
CA PRO A 325 -3.06 4.12 -15.67
C PRO A 325 -3.11 4.32 -14.15
#